data_AF-A0A3D5NCF4-F1
#
_entry.id   AF-A0A3D5NCF4-F1
#
_cell.length_a   1.000
_cell.length_b   1.000
_cell.length_c   1.000
_cell.angle_alpha   90.00
_cell.angle_beta   90.00
_cell.angle_gamma   90.00
#
_symmetry.space_group_name_H-M   'P 1'
#
loop_
_entity.id
_entity.type
_entity.pdbx_description
1 polymer ?
#
loop_
_entity_poly.entity_id
_entity_poly.type
_entity_poly.pdbx_seq_one_letter_code
_entity_poly.pdbx_strand_id
1 'polypeptide(L)'
;MLDLLIYRENAKVLPNTGDHAYMICGKSCLAGDVFGDFNFEHEIKVGDRISIDDAAGYTMVKKNWFNGVGMPSIVIRELDGTERVIREFDFTDFVSSLS
;
A
#
# COMPACT_ATOMS: atom_id res chain seq x y z
N MET A 1 2.91 -4.54 4.05
CA MET A 1 3.53 -4.25 5.36
C MET A 1 3.79 -5.58 6.05
N LEU A 2 5.04 -6.08 6.03
CA LEU A 2 5.35 -7.47 6.41
C LEU A 2 5.07 -7.79 7.89
N ASP A 3 5.25 -6.78 8.73
CA ASP A 3 4.94 -6.79 10.16
C ASP A 3 3.47 -7.13 10.42
N LEU A 4 2.54 -6.47 9.72
CA LEU A 4 1.10 -6.77 9.84
C LEU A 4 0.78 -8.24 9.51
N LEU A 5 1.40 -8.78 8.46
CA LEU A 5 1.25 -10.18 8.10
C LEU A 5 1.81 -11.13 9.18
N ILE A 6 2.99 -10.82 9.73
CA ILE A 6 3.64 -11.64 10.76
C ILE A 6 2.82 -11.65 12.04
N TYR A 7 2.29 -10.49 12.45
CA TYR A 7 1.51 -10.34 13.67
C TYR A 7 0.02 -10.63 13.50
N ARG A 8 -0.44 -10.89 12.26
CA ARG A 8 -1.85 -11.07 11.90
C ARG A 8 -2.73 -9.88 12.28
N GLU A 9 -2.19 -8.69 12.07
CA GLU A 9 -2.85 -7.42 12.30
C GLU A 9 -3.40 -6.86 10.98
N ASN A 10 -4.51 -6.14 11.07
CA ASN A 10 -5.05 -5.41 9.93
C ASN A 10 -4.29 -4.11 9.71
N ALA A 11 -4.17 -3.70 8.45
CA ALA A 11 -3.73 -2.36 8.11
C ALA A 11 -4.72 -1.32 8.63
N LYS A 12 -4.29 -0.06 8.72
CA LYS A 12 -5.16 1.02 9.17
C LYS A 12 -5.76 1.73 7.97
N VAL A 13 -7.09 1.67 7.83
CA VAL A 13 -7.86 2.43 6.85
C VAL A 13 -8.92 3.23 7.62
N LEU A 14 -9.05 4.52 7.36
CA LEU A 14 -9.97 5.41 8.06
C LEU A 14 -10.87 6.21 7.09
N PRO A 15 -12.13 6.47 7.47
CA PRO A 15 -12.86 5.82 8.56
C PRO A 15 -13.16 4.36 8.19
N ASN A 16 -13.21 3.47 9.19
CA ASN A 16 -13.58 2.06 9.01
C ASN A 16 -15.06 1.88 9.42
N THR A 17 -15.97 2.51 8.67
CA THR A 17 -17.40 2.63 8.98
C THR A 17 -18.24 2.47 7.72
N GLY A 18 -19.55 2.29 7.89
CA GLY A 18 -20.49 2.04 6.80
C GLY A 18 -20.84 0.56 6.66
N ASP A 19 -21.78 0.28 5.75
CA ASP A 19 -22.39 -1.04 5.61
C ASP A 19 -21.74 -1.91 4.51
N HIS A 20 -20.75 -1.37 3.79
CA HIS A 20 -20.09 -2.07 2.69
C HIS A 20 -18.76 -2.68 3.16
N ALA A 21 -18.77 -3.97 3.49
CA ALA A 21 -17.59 -4.71 3.92
C ALA A 21 -16.78 -5.24 2.73
N TYR A 22 -15.47 -4.97 2.73
CA TYR A 22 -14.52 -5.47 1.74
C TYR A 22 -13.25 -5.98 2.39
N MET A 23 -12.78 -7.13 1.89
CA MET A 23 -11.42 -7.58 2.11
C MET A 23 -10.50 -6.91 1.08
N ILE A 24 -9.52 -6.15 1.55
CA ILE A 24 -8.55 -5.48 0.67
C ILE A 24 -7.32 -6.36 0.54
N CYS A 25 -7.02 -6.78 -0.69
CA CYS A 25 -5.89 -7.65 -1.01
C CYS A 25 -4.82 -6.92 -1.83
N GLY A 26 -3.58 -7.40 -1.73
CA GLY A 26 -2.48 -6.94 -2.57
C GLY A 26 -2.52 -7.53 -3.98
N LYS A 27 -1.54 -7.13 -4.79
CA LYS A 27 -1.45 -7.49 -6.21
C LYS A 27 -0.52 -8.68 -6.47
N SER A 28 -0.29 -9.54 -5.48
CA SER A 28 0.49 -10.77 -5.67
C SER A 28 -0.40 -12.00 -5.81
N CYS A 29 0.24 -13.14 -6.11
CA CYS A 29 -0.43 -14.44 -6.20
C CYS A 29 -0.51 -15.15 -4.84
N LEU A 30 0.00 -14.55 -3.77
CA LEU A 30 0.09 -15.19 -2.46
C LEU A 30 -1.28 -15.17 -1.78
N ALA A 31 -1.74 -16.32 -1.28
CA ALA A 31 -3.02 -16.43 -0.58
C ALA A 31 -3.13 -15.51 0.66
N GLY A 32 -1.99 -15.21 1.30
CA GLY A 32 -1.91 -14.33 2.47
C GLY A 32 -1.65 -12.85 2.14
N ASP A 33 -1.72 -12.43 0.87
CA ASP A 33 -1.53 -11.02 0.49
C ASP A 33 -2.80 -10.20 0.77
N VAL A 34 -3.13 -10.06 2.05
CA VAL A 34 -4.34 -9.42 2.57
C VAL A 34 -3.93 -8.28 3.49
N PHE A 35 -4.44 -7.07 3.22
CA PHE A 35 -4.28 -5.91 4.10
C PHE A 35 -5.26 -5.92 5.27
N GLY A 36 -6.44 -6.53 5.10
CA GLY A 36 -7.45 -6.69 6.13
C GLY A 36 -8.88 -6.54 5.60
N ASP A 37 -9.83 -6.58 6.53
CA ASP A 37 -11.26 -6.36 6.28
C ASP A 37 -11.68 -4.97 6.77
N PHE A 38 -12.36 -4.22 5.91
CA PHE A 38 -12.74 -2.83 6.16
C PHE A 38 -14.16 -2.53 5.68
N ASN A 39 -14.81 -1.59 6.33
CA ASN A 39 -16.12 -1.06 5.99
C ASN A 39 -15.99 0.31 5.33
N PHE A 40 -16.85 0.55 4.34
CA PHE A 40 -16.94 1.80 3.59
C PHE A 40 -18.38 2.29 3.53
N GLU A 41 -18.55 3.62 3.48
CA GLU A 41 -19.86 4.29 3.36
C GLU A 41 -20.53 4.08 1.98
N HIS A 42 -19.77 3.58 0.99
CA HIS A 42 -20.26 3.30 -0.35
C HIS A 42 -19.58 2.05 -0.93
N GLU A 43 -20.21 1.47 -1.95
CA GLU A 43 -19.64 0.38 -2.75
C GLU A 43 -18.35 0.85 -3.47
N ILE A 44 -17.22 0.18 -3.24
CA ILE A 44 -15.95 0.50 -3.89
C ILE A 44 -16.00 0.11 -5.36
N LYS A 45 -15.45 0.98 -6.21
CA LYS A 45 -15.35 0.80 -7.66
C LYS A 45 -13.90 0.79 -8.11
N VAL A 46 -13.69 0.18 -9.28
CA VAL A 46 -12.39 0.23 -9.96
C VAL A 46 -12.01 1.69 -10.22
N GLY A 47 -10.83 2.09 -9.74
CA GLY A 47 -10.33 3.46 -9.84
C GLY A 47 -10.42 4.25 -8.54
N ASP A 48 -11.15 3.78 -7.53
CA ASP A 48 -11.22 4.44 -6.23
C ASP A 48 -9.88 4.38 -5.49
N ARG A 49 -9.60 5.42 -4.71
CA ARG A 49 -8.34 5.59 -3.98
C ARG A 49 -8.51 5.16 -2.52
N ILE A 50 -7.68 4.23 -2.07
CA ILE A 50 -7.58 3.82 -0.66
C ILE A 50 -6.28 4.38 -0.07
N SER A 51 -6.35 4.91 1.16
CA SER A 51 -5.17 5.33 1.93
C SER A 51 -4.93 4.33 3.06
N ILE A 52 -3.72 3.79 3.12
CA ILE A 52 -3.27 3.00 4.26
C ILE A 52 -2.51 3.92 5.20
N ASP A 53 -3.07 4.16 6.38
CA ASP A 53 -2.51 5.03 7.41
C ASP A 53 -1.35 4.35 8.16
N ASP A 54 -0.55 5.18 8.83
CA ASP A 54 0.60 4.75 9.66
C ASP A 54 1.63 3.89 8.89
N ALA A 55 1.79 4.17 7.60
CA ALA A 55 2.66 3.41 6.71
C ALA A 55 4.10 3.94 6.63
N ALA A 56 4.57 4.74 7.59
CA ALA A 56 5.93 5.34 7.54
C ALA A 56 6.99 4.45 8.21
N GLY A 57 6.71 3.95 9.41
CA GLY A 57 7.66 3.17 10.21
C GLY A 57 7.87 1.77 9.62
N TYR A 58 9.12 1.35 9.47
CA TYR A 58 9.48 -0.01 9.03
C TYR A 58 8.80 -0.50 7.74
N THR A 59 8.35 0.38 6.84
CA THR A 59 7.75 -0.01 5.55
C THR A 59 8.76 0.14 4.40
N MET A 60 9.17 1.38 4.13
CA MET A 60 10.02 1.72 2.97
C MET A 60 11.42 1.11 3.06
N VAL A 61 11.96 0.96 4.28
CA VAL A 61 13.32 0.44 4.53
C VAL A 61 13.46 -1.05 4.24
N LYS A 62 12.35 -1.79 4.14
CA LYS A 62 12.32 -3.24 3.89
C LYS A 62 11.53 -3.61 2.63
N LYS A 63 11.24 -2.64 1.77
CA LYS A 63 10.58 -2.87 0.48
C LYS A 63 11.46 -3.74 -0.42
N ASN A 64 10.83 -4.46 -1.34
CA ASN A 64 11.51 -5.35 -2.27
C ASN A 64 10.75 -5.40 -3.61
N TRP A 65 11.29 -6.17 -4.56
CA TRP A 65 10.74 -6.37 -5.89
C TRP A 65 9.98 -7.71 -6.03
N PHE A 66 9.30 -8.16 -4.97
CA PHE A 66 8.51 -9.39 -5.02
C PHE A 66 7.48 -9.36 -6.15
N ASN A 67 7.42 -10.42 -6.96
CA ASN A 67 6.63 -10.52 -8.18
C ASN A 67 6.85 -9.40 -9.22
N GLY A 68 7.89 -8.58 -9.08
CA GLY A 68 8.13 -7.43 -9.98
C GLY A 68 6.99 -6.40 -9.97
N VAL A 69 6.22 -6.32 -8.88
CA VAL A 69 5.13 -5.33 -8.77
C VAL A 69 5.69 -3.91 -8.78
N GLY A 70 4.95 -2.97 -9.36
CA GLY A 70 5.34 -1.56 -9.43
C GLY A 70 5.58 -1.00 -8.02
N MET A 71 6.79 -0.49 -7.79
CA MET A 71 7.19 0.01 -6.48
C MET A 71 6.59 1.39 -6.23
N PRO A 72 5.96 1.63 -5.06
CA PRO A 72 5.39 2.93 -4.75
C PRO A 72 6.44 4.04 -4.74
N SER A 73 6.13 5.17 -5.38
CA SER A 73 6.95 6.39 -5.30
C SER A 73 7.00 6.93 -3.88
N ILE A 74 8.09 7.61 -3.54
CA ILE A 74 8.22 8.36 -2.29
C ILE A 74 7.85 9.81 -2.60
N VAL A 75 6.79 10.31 -1.97
CA VAL A 75 6.24 11.65 -2.19
C VAL A 75 6.09 12.35 -0.84
N ILE A 76 6.44 13.64 -0.77
CA ILE A 76 6.20 14.49 0.39
C ILE A 76 5.11 15.49 0.03
N ARG A 77 4.10 15.62 0.88
CA ARG A 77 3.20 16.77 0.87
C ARG A 77 3.80 17.86 1.73
N GLU A 78 4.12 19.00 1.12
CA GLU A 78 4.68 20.17 1.79
C GLU A 78 3.61 20.89 2.63
N LEU A 79 4.03 21.84 3.46
CA LEU A 79 3.12 22.58 4.35
C LEU A 79 2.08 23.44 3.61
N ASP A 80 2.35 23.81 2.35
CA ASP A 80 1.44 24.55 1.48
C ASP A 80 0.45 23.63 0.73
N GLY A 81 0.53 22.31 0.96
CA GLY A 81 -0.32 21.30 0.32
C GLY A 81 0.19 20.80 -1.03
N THR A 82 1.28 21.35 -1.57
CA THR A 82 1.90 20.82 -2.79
C THR A 82 2.52 19.46 -2.55
N GLU A 83 2.51 18.59 -3.56
CA GLU A 83 3.11 17.26 -3.50
C GLU A 83 4.37 17.23 -4.34
N ARG A 84 5.48 16.82 -3.72
CA ARG A 84 6.79 16.73 -4.35
C ARG A 84 7.26 15.29 -4.36
N VAL A 85 7.47 14.76 -5.56
CA VAL A 85 8.07 13.45 -5.77
C VAL A 85 9.54 13.51 -5.36
N ILE A 86 9.93 12.66 -4.41
CA ILE A 86 11.30 12.50 -3.94
C ILE A 86 12.00 11.38 -4.70
N ARG A 87 11.26 10.31 -4.98
CA ARG A 87 11.77 9.16 -5.72
C ARG A 87 10.64 8.46 -6.47
N GLU A 88 10.85 8.25 -7.75
CA GLU A 88 10.11 7.29 -8.56
C GLU A 88 10.98 6.06 -8.79
N PHE A 89 10.33 4.91 -8.97
CA PHE A 89 11.01 3.67 -9.30
C PHE A 89 10.49 3.16 -10.64
N ASP A 90 11.41 2.84 -11.54
CA ASP A 90 11.08 2.41 -12.89
C ASP A 90 11.51 0.96 -13.18
N PHE A 91 11.34 0.54 -14.43
CA PHE A 91 11.75 -0.78 -14.88
C PHE A 91 13.26 -1.01 -14.75
N THR A 92 14.08 0.02 -14.93
CA THR A 92 15.54 -0.07 -14.81
C THR A 92 15.93 -0.42 -13.38
N ASP A 93 15.31 0.22 -12.38
CA ASP A 93 15.55 -0.08 -10.97
C ASP A 93 15.24 -1.54 -10.61
N PHE A 94 14.18 -2.10 -11.21
CA PHE A 94 13.84 -3.50 -11.05
C PHE A 94 14.92 -4.42 -11.64
N VAL A 95 15.29 -4.22 -12.90
CA VAL A 95 16.28 -5.07 -13.59
C VAL A 95 17.65 -5.00 -12.90
N SER A 96 18.12 -3.80 -12.54
CA SER A 96 19.39 -3.60 -11.85
C SER A 96 19.45 -4.25 -10.46
N SER A 97 18.31 -4.63 -9.87
CA SER A 97 18.30 -5.36 -8.60
C SER A 97 18.56 -6.86 -8.72
N LEU A 98 18.58 -7.39 -9.95
CA LEU A 98 18.63 -8.83 -10.22
C LEU A 98 19.99 -9.31 -10.79
N SER A 99 20.83 -8.40 -11.29
CA SER A 99 22.15 -8.72 -11.88
C SER A 99 23.06 -7.52 -11.96
#